data_AF-A0AAW1XIW4-F1
#
_entry.id   AF-A0AAW1XIW4-F1
#
_cell.length_a   1.000
_cell.length_b   1.000
_cell.length_c   1.000
_cell.angle_alpha   90.00
_cell.angle_beta   90.00
_cell.angle_gamma   90.00
#
_symmetry.space_group_name_H-M   'P 1'
#
loop_
_entity.id
_entity.type
_entity.pdbx_description
1 polymer ?
#
loop_
_entity_poly.entity_id
_entity_poly.type
_entity_poly.pdbx_seq_one_letter_code
_entity_poly.pdbx_strand_id
1 'polypeptide(L)'
;MYEKMKMEFGEFDLADFVIDLHRRLRIEKYKGDHMDFIYIDEVQDLTMSQIALFKHMCHNVEEGFVFSGDTAQTIARGIDFRFQELRHLFYKKFVLESRSDKHNESKEKGQISEILHLTQNFRTHAGILKLSQSIVELLYHFFPLSIDVLKPETSLIYGEAPVLLESGENENAIIKIFGNTGNIVGFGAEQVILVRDDSARKEILKFVGKHALVLTIVECKGLEFQVRI
;
A
#
# COMPACT_ATOMS: atom_id res chain seq x y z
N MET A 1 16.32 -17.32 16.63
CA MET A 1 17.35 -17.89 15.73
C MET A 1 17.91 -16.80 14.81
N TYR A 2 17.06 -16.12 14.02
CA TYR A 2 17.44 -14.97 13.18
C TYR A 2 18.21 -13.87 13.93
N GLU A 3 17.64 -13.28 14.99
CA GLU A 3 18.29 -12.21 15.77
C GLU A 3 19.66 -12.60 16.34
N LYS A 4 19.84 -13.88 16.72
CA LYS A 4 21.10 -14.39 17.24
C LYS A 4 22.17 -14.43 16.16
N MET A 5 21.82 -14.90 14.96
CA MET A 5 22.73 -14.92 13.81
C MET A 5 23.12 -13.49 13.39
N LYS A 6 22.14 -12.58 13.30
CA LYS A 6 22.36 -11.17 12.96
C LYS A 6 23.39 -10.51 13.89
N MET A 7 23.27 -10.75 15.19
CA MET A 7 24.25 -10.28 16.19
C MET A 7 25.63 -10.92 16.04
N GLU A 8 25.71 -12.22 15.75
CA GLU A 8 26.98 -12.94 15.56
C GLU A 8 27.77 -12.41 14.34
N PHE A 9 27.08 -11.97 13.28
CA PHE A 9 27.69 -11.40 12.08
C PHE A 9 27.83 -9.87 12.10
N GLY A 10 27.33 -9.19 13.15
CA GLY A 10 27.33 -7.74 13.24
C GLY A 10 26.49 -7.04 12.17
N GLU A 11 25.47 -7.74 11.65
CA GLU A 11 24.56 -7.23 10.64
C GLU A 11 23.40 -6.45 11.29
N PHE A 12 22.71 -5.64 10.49
CA PHE A 12 21.48 -4.97 10.91
C PHE A 12 20.51 -4.90 9.73
N ASP A 13 19.22 -4.92 10.03
CA ASP A 13 18.14 -4.74 9.07
C ASP A 13 17.41 -3.40 9.25
N LEU A 14 16.40 -3.17 8.42
CA LEU A 14 15.62 -1.94 8.47
C LEU A 14 14.88 -1.76 9.80
N ALA A 15 14.45 -2.84 10.45
CA ALA A 15 13.78 -2.76 11.74
C ALA A 15 14.77 -2.32 12.83
N ASP A 16 15.98 -2.84 12.83
CA ASP A 16 17.05 -2.40 13.75
C ASP A 16 17.36 -0.91 13.57
N PHE A 17 17.46 -0.46 12.31
CA PHE A 17 17.69 0.95 12.00
C PHE A 17 16.58 1.85 12.56
N VAL A 18 15.32 1.46 12.38
CA VAL A 18 14.16 2.20 12.91
C VAL A 18 14.16 2.21 14.45
N ILE A 19 14.50 1.08 15.09
CA ILE A 19 14.60 0.98 16.56
C ILE A 19 15.72 1.89 17.09
N ASP A 20 16.88 1.89 16.44
CA ASP A 20 18.00 2.75 16.82
C ASP A 20 17.64 4.24 16.65
N LEU A 21 16.93 4.58 15.56
CA LEU A 21 16.47 5.94 15.32
C LEU A 21 15.48 6.41 16.41
N HIS A 22 14.51 5.58 16.80
CA HIS A 22 13.64 5.84 17.95
C HIS A 22 14.44 6.09 19.24
N ARG A 23 15.48 5.28 19.49
CA ARG A 23 16.33 5.42 20.68
C ARG A 23 17.05 6.77 20.66
N ARG A 24 17.70 7.13 19.55
CA ARG A 24 18.43 8.39 19.43
C ARG A 24 17.50 9.60 19.51
N LEU A 25 16.39 9.60 18.78
CA LEU A 25 15.41 10.69 18.79
C LEU A 25 14.74 10.88 20.16
N ARG A 26 14.64 9.83 20.98
CA ARG A 26 14.17 9.95 22.36
C ARG A 26 15.20 10.60 23.28
N ILE A 27 16.48 10.28 23.12
CA ILE A 27 17.58 10.75 23.99
C ILE A 27 18.04 12.15 23.57
N GLU A 28 18.40 12.31 22.31
CA GLU A 28 19.03 13.52 21.77
C GLU A 28 18.00 14.57 21.33
N LYS A 29 16.73 14.16 21.21
CA LYS A 29 15.63 14.91 20.60
C LYS A 29 15.90 15.23 19.12
N TYR A 30 14.85 15.53 18.38
CA TYR A 30 14.99 15.98 17.00
C TYR A 30 15.56 17.40 17.00
N LYS A 31 16.66 17.62 16.27
CA LYS A 31 17.38 18.91 16.20
C LYS A 31 17.13 19.70 14.92
N GLY A 32 16.35 19.14 13.99
CA GLY A 32 15.96 19.84 12.76
C GLY A 32 14.79 20.79 13.01
N ASP A 33 14.34 21.43 11.94
CA ASP A 33 13.18 22.32 11.99
C ASP A 33 11.91 21.53 12.29
N HIS A 34 11.19 21.97 13.32
CA HIS A 34 9.92 21.36 13.68
C HIS A 34 8.89 21.58 12.58
N MET A 35 8.13 20.53 12.27
CA MET A 35 7.03 20.58 11.33
C MET A 35 5.73 20.90 12.07
N ASP A 36 4.96 21.83 11.55
CA ASP A 36 3.62 22.13 12.07
C ASP A 36 2.57 21.11 11.59
N PHE A 37 2.77 20.58 10.38
CA PHE A 37 1.88 19.62 9.71
C PHE A 37 2.68 18.53 9.00
N ILE A 38 2.21 17.30 9.11
CA ILE A 38 2.77 16.10 8.48
C ILE A 38 1.64 15.36 7.77
N TYR A 39 1.81 15.20 6.46
CA TYR A 39 0.91 14.44 5.60
C TYR A 39 1.63 13.17 5.15
N ILE A 40 1.02 12.02 5.41
CA ILE A 40 1.61 10.72 5.06
C ILE A 40 0.61 9.99 4.19
N ASP A 41 1.03 9.77 2.94
CA ASP A 41 0.29 8.98 1.96
C ASP A 41 0.79 7.54 1.93
N GLU A 42 -0.02 6.63 1.42
CA GLU A 42 0.27 5.19 1.32
C GLU A 42 0.73 4.58 2.65
N VAL A 43 0.07 4.94 3.76
CA VAL A 43 0.48 4.50 5.11
C VAL A 43 0.57 2.99 5.29
N GLN A 44 -0.14 2.22 4.47
CA GLN A 44 -0.09 0.76 4.43
C GLN A 44 1.26 0.20 3.94
N ASP A 45 2.13 1.02 3.34
CA ASP A 45 3.49 0.64 2.98
C ASP A 45 4.49 0.84 4.12
N LEU A 46 4.06 1.43 5.24
CA LEU A 46 4.89 1.70 6.39
C LEU A 46 4.53 0.78 7.55
N THR A 47 5.56 0.27 8.24
CA THR A 47 5.34 -0.42 9.52
C THR A 47 4.89 0.59 10.59
N MET A 48 4.13 0.12 11.59
CA MET A 48 3.71 0.94 12.72
C MET A 48 4.90 1.60 13.45
N SER A 49 6.06 0.92 13.49
CA SER A 49 7.27 1.48 14.09
C SER A 49 7.82 2.65 13.27
N GLN A 50 7.83 2.55 11.94
CA GLN A 50 8.22 3.67 11.06
C GLN A 50 7.25 4.84 11.20
N ILE A 51 5.94 4.59 11.20
CA ILE A 51 4.93 5.63 11.41
C ILE A 51 5.15 6.35 12.75
N ALA A 52 5.48 5.61 13.81
CA ALA A 52 5.72 6.22 15.11
C ALA A 52 6.91 7.19 15.14
N LEU A 53 7.84 7.16 14.18
CA LEU A 53 8.96 8.10 14.11
C LEU A 53 8.49 9.54 13.90
N PHE A 54 7.38 9.74 13.17
CA PHE A 54 6.88 11.07 12.84
C PHE A 54 6.49 11.90 14.07
N LYS A 55 6.21 11.26 15.21
CA LYS A 55 5.93 11.94 16.48
C LYS A 55 7.08 12.84 16.95
N HIS A 56 8.31 12.55 16.52
CA HIS A 56 9.50 13.31 16.91
C HIS A 56 9.66 14.61 16.13
N MET A 57 8.97 14.76 15.00
CA MET A 57 9.14 15.88 14.08
C MET A 57 8.04 16.93 14.20
N CYS A 58 6.83 16.56 14.64
CA CYS A 58 5.69 17.46 14.82
C CYS A 58 5.14 17.40 16.26
N HIS A 59 4.99 18.58 16.87
CA HIS A 59 4.44 18.74 18.22
C HIS A 59 2.93 18.99 18.23
N ASN A 60 2.34 19.36 17.09
CA ASN A 60 0.91 19.57 16.94
C ASN A 60 0.19 18.22 16.76
N VAL A 61 -0.02 17.50 17.87
CA VAL A 61 -0.65 16.17 17.82
C VAL A 61 -2.15 16.24 17.53
N GLU A 62 -2.83 17.34 17.89
CA GLU A 62 -4.29 17.45 17.73
C GLU A 62 -4.69 17.69 16.27
N GLU A 63 -3.90 18.46 15.49
CA GLU A 63 -4.25 18.82 14.09
C GLU A 63 -3.13 18.64 13.08
N GLY A 64 -1.90 18.36 13.53
CA GLY A 64 -0.71 18.37 12.69
C GLY A 64 -0.44 17.07 11.92
N PHE A 65 -1.35 16.10 11.93
CA PHE A 65 -1.16 14.82 11.26
C PHE A 65 -2.34 14.43 10.39
N VAL A 66 -2.05 14.08 9.13
CA VAL A 66 -3.01 13.49 8.20
C VAL A 66 -2.41 12.23 7.61
N PHE A 67 -3.17 11.14 7.69
CA PHE A 67 -2.79 9.82 7.20
C PHE A 67 -3.78 9.38 6.12
N SER A 68 -3.28 9.01 4.94
CA SER A 68 -4.06 8.45 3.83
C SER A 68 -3.48 7.12 3.36
N GLY A 69 -4.35 6.22 2.93
CA GLY A 69 -3.96 4.90 2.46
C GLY A 69 -5.16 4.00 2.17
N ASP A 70 -4.87 2.77 1.75
CA ASP A 70 -5.87 1.74 1.45
C ASP A 70 -5.41 0.37 1.96
N THR A 71 -6.17 -0.20 2.89
CA THR A 71 -5.86 -1.48 3.53
C THR A 71 -5.90 -2.66 2.55
N ALA A 72 -6.69 -2.58 1.49
CA ALA A 72 -6.74 -3.58 0.42
C ALA A 72 -5.48 -3.59 -0.45
N GLN A 73 -4.67 -2.51 -0.41
CA GLN A 73 -3.47 -2.33 -1.22
C GLN A 73 -2.16 -2.60 -0.46
N THR A 74 -2.25 -3.36 0.64
CA THR A 74 -1.08 -3.80 1.42
C THR A 74 -0.34 -4.90 0.67
N ILE A 75 0.54 -4.52 -0.26
CA ILE A 75 1.35 -5.45 -1.07
C ILE A 75 2.78 -5.62 -0.54
N ALA A 76 3.19 -4.75 0.40
CA ALA A 76 4.50 -4.82 1.02
C ALA A 76 4.61 -6.08 1.90
N ARG A 77 5.60 -6.93 1.61
CA ARG A 77 5.78 -8.20 2.32
C ARG A 77 6.08 -7.95 3.80
N GLY A 78 5.36 -8.66 4.68
CA GLY A 78 5.56 -8.59 6.12
C GLY A 78 4.94 -7.36 6.78
N ILE A 79 4.15 -6.58 6.04
CA ILE A 79 3.31 -5.51 6.59
C ILE A 79 1.87 -6.02 6.62
N ASP A 80 1.27 -5.93 7.80
CA ASP A 80 -0.17 -6.03 8.02
C ASP A 80 -0.62 -4.66 8.49
N PHE A 81 -1.60 -4.07 7.81
CA PHE A 81 -2.01 -2.69 8.05
C PHE A 81 -3.52 -2.58 8.17
N ARG A 82 -3.96 -1.98 9.28
CA ARG A 82 -5.32 -1.51 9.49
C ARG A 82 -5.33 -0.11 10.07
N PHE A 83 -6.26 0.72 9.63
CA PHE A 83 -6.52 2.02 10.20
C PHE A 83 -6.91 1.93 11.68
N GLN A 84 -7.56 0.86 12.11
CA GLN A 84 -7.83 0.65 13.54
C GLN A 84 -6.53 0.56 14.36
N GLU A 85 -5.52 -0.11 13.83
CA GLU A 85 -4.20 -0.23 14.48
C GLU A 85 -3.43 1.07 14.43
N LEU A 86 -3.49 1.79 13.31
CA LEU A 86 -2.92 3.13 13.18
C LEU A 86 -3.54 4.10 14.20
N ARG A 87 -4.87 4.08 14.38
CA ARG A 87 -5.55 4.90 15.40
C ARG A 87 -5.08 4.55 16.81
N HIS A 88 -4.94 3.25 17.10
CA HIS A 88 -4.43 2.81 18.39
C HIS A 88 -2.98 3.27 18.62
N LEU A 89 -2.12 3.13 17.61
CA LEU A 89 -0.74 3.62 17.63
C LEU A 89 -0.71 5.13 17.86
N PHE A 90 -1.50 5.89 17.12
CA PHE A 90 -1.57 7.34 17.22
C PHE A 90 -1.96 7.78 18.64
N TYR A 91 -3.03 7.21 19.18
CA TYR A 91 -3.45 7.46 20.55
C TYR A 91 -2.33 7.18 21.57
N LYS A 92 -1.73 5.99 21.47
CA LYS A 92 -0.75 5.53 22.45
C LYS A 92 0.57 6.28 22.36
N LYS A 93 1.08 6.49 21.15
CA LYS A 93 2.44 7.00 20.90
C LYS A 93 2.51 8.51 20.69
N PHE A 94 1.46 9.12 20.16
CA PHE A 94 1.45 10.55 19.86
C PHE A 94 0.70 11.31 20.95
N VAL A 95 -0.50 10.85 21.33
CA VAL A 95 -1.34 11.56 22.32
C VAL A 95 -0.90 11.29 23.76
N LEU A 96 -0.78 10.03 24.19
CA LEU A 96 -0.48 9.73 25.60
C LEU A 96 0.97 10.06 25.99
N GLU A 97 1.95 9.68 25.17
CA GLU A 97 3.38 9.92 25.47
C GLU A 97 3.74 11.41 25.45
N SER A 98 3.08 12.25 24.62
CA SER A 98 3.32 13.70 24.62
C SER A 98 2.79 14.39 25.88
N ARG A 99 1.84 13.76 26.59
CA ARG A 99 1.25 14.28 27.84
C ARG A 99 2.05 13.88 29.07
N SER A 100 2.67 12.70 29.08
CA SER A 100 3.56 12.32 30.18
C SER A 100 4.77 13.24 30.33
N ASP A 101 5.17 13.92 29.25
CA ASP A 101 6.27 14.91 29.27
C ASP A 101 5.81 16.30 29.78
N LYS A 102 4.50 16.56 29.88
CA LYS A 102 3.93 17.83 30.36
C LYS A 102 3.18 17.58 31.68
N HIS A 103 3.75 17.99 32.81
CA HIS A 103 3.22 17.87 34.18
C HIS A 103 1.88 18.59 34.47
N ASN A 104 0.98 18.73 33.49
CA ASN A 104 -0.32 19.39 33.68
C ASN A 104 -1.48 18.40 33.62
N GLU A 105 -2.27 18.41 34.70
CA GLU A 105 -3.45 17.58 34.96
C GLU A 105 -4.69 17.97 34.12
N SER A 106 -4.55 18.37 32.86
CA SER A 106 -5.73 18.57 32.00
C SER A 106 -6.21 17.23 31.42
N LYS A 107 -7.32 16.73 31.97
CA LYS A 107 -8.03 15.51 31.56
C LYS A 107 -8.78 15.65 30.22
N GLU A 108 -8.34 16.51 29.30
CA GLU A 108 -8.99 16.61 28.00
C GLU A 108 -8.60 15.39 27.17
N LYS A 109 -9.52 14.46 26.89
CA LYS A 109 -9.24 13.30 26.03
C LYS A 109 -8.75 13.82 24.68
N GLY A 110 -7.52 13.47 24.28
CA GLY A 110 -7.01 13.88 22.95
C GLY A 110 -7.95 13.36 21.89
N GLN A 111 -8.32 14.23 20.96
CA GLN A 111 -9.40 13.94 20.04
C GLN A 111 -8.81 13.34 18.77
N ILE A 112 -9.06 12.05 18.56
CA ILE A 112 -8.72 11.41 17.28
C ILE A 112 -9.90 11.60 16.35
N SER A 113 -9.68 12.29 15.24
CA SER A 113 -10.70 12.47 14.20
C SER A 113 -11.24 11.15 13.69
N GLU A 114 -12.50 11.16 13.27
CA GLU A 114 -13.10 10.02 12.59
C GLU A 114 -12.39 9.75 11.26
N ILE A 115 -12.38 8.49 10.84
CA ILE A 115 -11.79 8.12 9.55
C ILE A 115 -12.77 8.58 8.46
N LEU A 116 -12.26 9.42 7.56
CA LEU A 116 -13.02 9.85 6.39
C LEU A 116 -12.83 8.84 5.26
N HIS A 117 -13.90 8.13 4.90
CA HIS A 117 -13.86 7.14 3.83
C HIS A 117 -14.34 7.80 2.52
N LEU A 118 -13.46 7.81 1.52
CA LEU A 118 -13.79 8.29 0.17
C LEU A 118 -14.34 7.11 -0.64
N THR A 119 -15.59 7.20 -1.08
CA THR A 119 -16.26 6.08 -1.78
C THR A 119 -16.41 6.31 -3.28
N GLN A 120 -16.10 7.51 -3.79
CA GLN A 120 -16.25 7.82 -5.20
C GLN A 120 -14.92 7.61 -5.93
N ASN A 121 -14.88 6.63 -6.83
CA ASN A 121 -13.75 6.39 -7.71
C ASN A 121 -13.88 7.26 -8.97
N PHE A 122 -12.81 8.00 -9.29
CA PHE A 122 -12.72 8.90 -10.45
C PHE A 122 -11.76 8.40 -11.54
N ARG A 123 -11.11 7.25 -11.32
CA ARG A 123 -10.07 6.71 -12.20
C ARG A 123 -10.55 5.46 -12.97
N THR A 124 -11.26 4.59 -12.27
CA THR A 124 -11.65 3.27 -12.76
C THR A 124 -13.12 3.22 -13.10
N HIS A 125 -13.48 2.60 -14.22
CA HIS A 125 -14.88 2.44 -14.62
C HIS A 125 -15.61 1.37 -13.81
N ALA A 126 -16.94 1.47 -13.76
CA ALA A 126 -17.80 0.65 -12.91
C ALA A 126 -17.67 -0.87 -13.18
N GLY A 127 -17.38 -1.29 -14.41
CA GLY A 127 -17.17 -2.70 -14.76
C GLY A 127 -16.00 -3.35 -14.02
N ILE A 128 -14.81 -2.73 -14.03
CA ILE A 128 -13.64 -3.21 -13.26
C ILE A 128 -13.90 -3.09 -11.77
N LEU A 129 -14.50 -1.98 -11.33
CA LEU A 129 -14.76 -1.75 -9.92
C LEU A 129 -15.67 -2.81 -9.29
N LYS A 130 -16.67 -3.29 -10.02
CA LYS A 130 -17.54 -4.40 -9.58
C LYS A 130 -16.76 -5.70 -9.37
N LEU A 131 -15.81 -6.01 -10.26
CA LEU A 131 -14.94 -7.18 -10.07
C LEU A 131 -14.02 -6.99 -8.86
N SER A 132 -13.37 -5.83 -8.73
CA SER A 132 -12.53 -5.53 -7.58
C SER A 132 -13.30 -5.66 -6.26
N GLN A 133 -14.53 -5.13 -6.22
CA GLN A 133 -15.41 -5.23 -5.06
C GLN A 133 -15.74 -6.68 -4.69
N SER A 134 -16.02 -7.56 -5.66
CA SER A 134 -16.31 -8.97 -5.36
C SER A 134 -15.10 -9.70 -4.77
N ILE A 135 -13.88 -9.37 -5.19
CA ILE A 135 -12.64 -9.89 -4.59
C ILE A 135 -12.46 -9.35 -3.16
N VAL A 136 -12.69 -8.05 -2.93
CA VAL A 136 -12.60 -7.44 -1.59
C VAL A 136 -13.62 -8.05 -0.63
N GLU A 137 -14.83 -8.36 -1.08
CA GLU A 137 -15.84 -9.06 -0.27
C GLU A 137 -15.38 -10.45 0.17
N LEU A 138 -14.66 -11.18 -0.68
CA LEU A 138 -14.04 -12.45 -0.31
C LEU A 138 -12.94 -12.23 0.74
N LEU A 139 -12.15 -11.16 0.63
CA LEU A 139 -11.15 -10.80 1.66
C LEU A 139 -11.83 -10.51 3.00
N TYR A 140 -12.94 -9.77 3.01
CA TYR A 140 -13.72 -9.53 4.22
C TYR A 140 -14.24 -10.82 4.85
N HIS A 141 -14.67 -11.78 4.03
CA HIS A 141 -15.20 -13.04 4.53
C HIS A 141 -14.11 -13.97 5.09
N PHE A 142 -13.03 -14.18 4.33
CA PHE A 142 -12.00 -15.17 4.66
C PHE A 142 -10.87 -14.61 5.54
N PHE A 143 -10.62 -13.29 5.50
CA PHE A 143 -9.54 -12.62 6.23
C PHE A 143 -10.03 -11.38 6.99
N PRO A 144 -11.08 -11.48 7.83
CA PRO A 144 -11.70 -10.33 8.49
C PRO A 144 -10.79 -9.58 9.48
N LEU A 145 -9.67 -10.17 9.88
CA LEU A 145 -8.70 -9.55 10.78
C LEU A 145 -7.55 -8.83 10.06
N SER A 146 -7.40 -9.03 8.75
CA SER A 146 -6.28 -8.49 7.96
C SER A 146 -6.62 -7.21 7.20
N ILE A 147 -7.90 -6.82 7.14
CA ILE A 147 -8.34 -5.65 6.39
C ILE A 147 -9.49 -4.96 7.12
N ASP A 148 -9.57 -3.63 7.03
CA ASP A 148 -10.73 -2.89 7.52
C ASP A 148 -11.92 -3.03 6.56
N VAL A 149 -13.13 -3.20 7.09
CA VAL A 149 -14.35 -3.22 6.28
C VAL A 149 -14.72 -1.79 5.90
N LEU A 150 -14.58 -1.48 4.62
CA LEU A 150 -14.88 -0.16 4.06
C LEU A 150 -16.19 -0.20 3.26
N LYS A 151 -16.77 0.97 3.02
CA LYS A 151 -17.94 1.08 2.14
C LYS A 151 -17.49 0.78 0.71
N PRO A 152 -18.30 0.04 -0.08
CA PRO A 152 -17.99 -0.21 -1.47
C PRO A 152 -17.78 1.10 -2.24
N GLU A 153 -16.80 1.09 -3.14
CA GLU A 153 -16.56 2.21 -4.04
C GLU A 153 -17.61 2.25 -5.17
N THR A 154 -17.93 3.45 -5.63
CA THR A 154 -18.81 3.72 -6.77
C THR A 154 -18.07 4.53 -7.83
N SER A 155 -18.36 4.27 -9.10
CA SER A 155 -17.79 5.03 -10.23
C SER A 155 -18.90 5.59 -11.11
N LEU A 156 -18.73 6.85 -11.54
CA LEU A 156 -19.57 7.48 -12.54
C LEU A 156 -19.10 7.18 -13.97
N ILE A 157 -17.92 6.59 -14.13
CA ILE A 157 -17.37 6.22 -15.43
C ILE A 157 -17.98 4.88 -15.82
N TYR A 158 -18.72 4.86 -16.92
CA TYR A 158 -19.22 3.62 -17.51
C TYR A 158 -18.10 2.88 -18.24
N GLY A 159 -18.10 1.54 -18.13
CA GLY A 159 -17.22 0.69 -18.93
C GLY A 159 -17.59 -0.78 -18.76
N GLU A 160 -17.18 -1.58 -19.73
CA GLU A 160 -17.59 -2.99 -19.86
C GLU A 160 -17.02 -3.89 -18.74
N ALA A 161 -17.57 -5.08 -18.60
CA ALA A 161 -17.01 -6.06 -17.67
C ALA A 161 -15.66 -6.58 -18.21
N PRO A 162 -14.68 -6.87 -17.33
CA PRO A 162 -13.43 -7.52 -17.75
C PRO A 162 -13.71 -8.87 -18.40
N VAL A 163 -12.90 -9.22 -19.39
CA VAL A 163 -13.02 -10.48 -20.14
C VAL A 163 -11.97 -11.47 -19.65
N LEU A 164 -12.40 -12.70 -19.34
CA LEU A 164 -11.50 -13.82 -19.08
C LEU A 164 -11.15 -14.49 -20.40
N LEU A 165 -9.86 -14.52 -20.74
CA LEU A 165 -9.36 -15.21 -21.92
C LEU A 165 -8.93 -16.62 -21.55
N GLU A 166 -9.76 -17.60 -21.88
CA GLU A 166 -9.42 -19.01 -21.75
C GLU A 166 -8.67 -19.49 -22.99
N SER A 167 -7.62 -20.27 -22.76
CA SER A 167 -6.92 -20.98 -23.83
C SER A 167 -7.10 -22.48 -23.65
N GLY A 168 -7.17 -23.21 -24.76
CA GLY A 168 -7.28 -24.67 -24.75
C GLY A 168 -6.06 -25.31 -24.10
N GLU A 169 -6.18 -26.58 -23.68
CA GLU A 169 -5.24 -27.32 -22.81
C GLU A 169 -3.74 -27.26 -23.22
N ASN A 170 -3.41 -26.90 -24.47
CA ASN A 170 -2.04 -26.85 -25.00
C ASN A 170 -1.65 -25.54 -25.69
N GLU A 171 -2.45 -24.48 -25.59
CA GLU A 171 -2.13 -23.18 -26.20
C GLU A 171 -1.97 -22.12 -25.12
N ASN A 172 -0.99 -21.23 -25.27
CA ASN A 172 -0.87 -20.07 -24.39
C ASN A 172 -1.72 -18.93 -24.96
N ALA A 173 -2.66 -18.39 -24.18
CA ALA A 173 -3.51 -17.26 -24.60
C ALA A 173 -2.70 -16.07 -25.12
N ILE A 174 -1.52 -15.83 -24.50
CA ILE A 174 -0.60 -14.76 -24.91
C ILE A 174 -0.04 -15.03 -26.30
N ILE A 175 0.20 -16.28 -26.69
CA ILE A 175 0.60 -16.63 -28.06
C ILE A 175 -0.53 -16.35 -29.06
N LYS A 176 -1.81 -16.53 -28.69
CA LYS A 176 -2.92 -16.17 -29.60
C LYS A 176 -3.02 -14.66 -29.82
N ILE A 177 -2.83 -13.88 -28.75
CA ILE A 177 -2.92 -12.43 -28.79
C ILE A 177 -1.72 -11.82 -29.53
N PHE A 178 -0.51 -12.36 -29.31
CA PHE A 178 0.74 -11.75 -29.77
C PHE A 178 1.52 -12.56 -30.82
N GLY A 179 1.17 -13.83 -31.06
CA GLY A 179 1.94 -14.76 -31.90
C GLY A 179 1.49 -14.86 -33.36
N ASN A 180 0.31 -14.35 -33.74
CA ASN A 180 -0.11 -14.30 -35.14
C ASN A 180 0.49 -13.06 -35.84
N THR A 181 1.69 -13.24 -36.36
CA THR A 181 2.56 -12.28 -37.02
C THR A 181 2.06 -11.87 -38.42
N GLY A 182 0.98 -11.09 -38.46
CA GLY A 182 0.53 -10.42 -39.69
C GLY A 182 0.19 -8.94 -39.53
N ASN A 183 -0.37 -8.55 -38.39
CA ASN A 183 -0.78 -7.16 -38.07
C ASN A 183 -0.78 -6.96 -36.55
N ILE A 184 0.39 -7.06 -35.91
CA ILE A 184 0.51 -6.74 -34.49
C ILE A 184 0.44 -5.21 -34.38
N VAL A 185 -0.75 -4.70 -34.06
CA VAL A 185 -0.89 -3.35 -33.50
C VAL A 185 -0.16 -3.40 -32.16
N GLY A 186 1.08 -2.87 -32.13
CA GLY A 186 1.91 -2.89 -30.93
C GLY A 186 1.15 -2.29 -29.75
N PHE A 187 1.38 -2.82 -28.55
CA PHE A 187 0.84 -2.23 -27.34
C PHE A 187 1.39 -0.81 -27.23
N GLY A 188 0.51 0.17 -27.18
CA GLY A 188 0.89 1.56 -26.95
C GLY A 188 1.45 1.73 -25.53
N ALA A 189 2.02 2.91 -25.24
CA ALA A 189 2.58 3.22 -23.91
C ALA A 189 1.54 3.14 -22.76
N GLU A 190 0.25 3.09 -23.09
CA GLU A 190 -0.87 3.05 -22.15
C GLU A 190 -1.40 1.63 -21.89
N GLN A 191 -0.74 0.60 -22.40
CA GLN A 191 -1.13 -0.80 -22.25
C GLN A 191 0.01 -1.60 -21.59
N VAL A 192 -0.33 -2.38 -20.56
CA VAL A 192 0.64 -3.14 -19.77
C VAL A 192 0.18 -4.57 -19.53
N ILE A 193 1.12 -5.51 -19.52
CA ILE A 193 0.90 -6.88 -19.04
C ILE A 193 1.43 -6.96 -17.61
N LEU A 194 0.57 -7.35 -16.68
CA LEU A 194 0.91 -7.50 -15.27
C LEU A 194 1.20 -8.95 -14.93
N VAL A 195 2.36 -9.19 -14.34
CA VAL A 195 2.80 -10.53 -13.94
C VAL A 195 3.06 -10.59 -12.44
N ARG A 196 2.93 -11.79 -11.86
CA ARG A 196 3.13 -11.99 -10.41
C ARG A 196 4.58 -11.75 -9.99
N ASP A 197 5.54 -12.23 -10.77
CA ASP A 197 6.96 -12.23 -10.40
C ASP A 197 7.88 -12.19 -11.62
N ASP A 198 9.19 -12.08 -11.33
CA ASP A 198 10.24 -12.01 -12.33
C ASP A 198 10.38 -13.29 -13.18
N SER A 199 9.98 -14.44 -12.65
CA SER A 199 10.00 -15.69 -13.40
C SER A 199 8.95 -15.64 -14.50
N ALA A 200 7.71 -15.32 -14.14
CA ALA A 200 6.61 -15.13 -15.09
C ALA A 200 6.95 -14.03 -16.10
N ARG A 201 7.54 -12.91 -15.66
CA ARG A 201 8.01 -11.84 -16.56
C ARG A 201 8.94 -12.35 -17.65
N LYS A 202 9.96 -13.13 -17.27
CA LYS A 202 10.93 -13.70 -18.22
C LYS A 202 10.27 -14.66 -19.19
N GLU A 203 9.27 -15.41 -18.77
CA GLU A 203 8.51 -16.30 -19.66
C GLU A 203 7.67 -15.51 -20.66
N ILE A 204 6.91 -14.52 -20.20
CA ILE A 204 6.06 -13.69 -21.08
C ILE A 204 6.90 -12.92 -22.09
N LEU A 205 8.03 -12.35 -21.68
CA LEU A 205 8.94 -11.63 -22.57
C LEU A 205 9.49 -12.49 -23.73
N LYS A 206 9.56 -13.82 -23.59
CA LYS A 206 9.94 -14.71 -24.71
C LYS A 206 8.90 -14.69 -25.83
N PHE A 207 7.64 -14.44 -25.51
CA PHE A 207 6.53 -14.42 -26.47
C PHE A 207 6.25 -13.01 -27.01
N VAL A 208 6.20 -12.00 -26.14
CA VAL A 208 5.83 -10.63 -26.53
C VAL A 208 7.01 -9.77 -26.98
N GLY A 209 8.25 -10.17 -26.67
CA GLY A 209 9.46 -9.45 -27.02
C GLY A 209 9.45 -8.01 -26.49
N LYS A 210 9.70 -7.03 -27.37
CA LYS A 210 9.68 -5.59 -27.06
C LYS A 210 8.38 -4.90 -27.47
N HIS A 211 7.35 -5.67 -27.82
CA HIS A 211 6.10 -5.12 -28.36
C HIS A 211 5.07 -4.75 -27.28
N ALA A 212 5.35 -5.07 -26.01
CA ALA A 212 4.50 -4.73 -24.87
C ALA A 212 5.33 -4.45 -23.61
N LEU A 213 4.82 -3.58 -22.75
CA LEU A 213 5.37 -3.35 -21.42
C LEU A 213 4.92 -4.48 -20.48
N VAL A 214 5.86 -5.14 -19.79
CA VAL A 214 5.57 -6.21 -18.83
C VAL A 214 6.12 -5.83 -17.47
N LEU A 215 5.24 -5.62 -16.49
CA LEU A 215 5.60 -5.20 -15.13
C LEU A 215 5.14 -6.22 -14.11
N THR A 216 5.89 -6.35 -13.02
CA THR A 216 5.39 -7.05 -11.84
C THR A 216 4.33 -6.22 -11.11
N ILE A 217 3.51 -6.86 -10.28
CA ILE A 217 2.51 -6.14 -9.44
C ILE A 217 3.17 -5.05 -8.59
N VAL A 218 4.37 -5.30 -8.06
CA VAL A 218 5.10 -4.35 -7.23
C VAL A 218 5.58 -3.15 -8.06
N GLU A 219 6.14 -3.39 -9.24
CA GLU A 219 6.62 -2.33 -10.14
C GLU A 219 5.48 -1.46 -10.70
N CYS A 220 4.26 -2.02 -10.80
CA CYS A 220 3.08 -1.28 -11.26
C CYS A 220 2.43 -0.42 -10.17
N LYS A 221 2.86 -0.52 -8.90
CA LYS A 221 2.25 0.25 -7.82
C LYS A 221 2.42 1.75 -8.07
N GLY A 222 1.33 2.51 -7.95
CA GLY A 222 1.30 3.94 -8.23
C GLY A 222 1.29 4.32 -9.72
N LEU A 223 1.27 3.33 -10.64
CA LEU A 223 1.18 3.57 -12.07
C LEU A 223 -0.23 3.32 -12.60
N GLU A 224 -0.62 4.10 -13.61
CA GLU A 224 -1.91 4.04 -14.27
C GLU A 224 -1.77 3.75 -15.76
N PHE A 225 -2.65 2.90 -16.28
CA PHE A 225 -2.67 2.41 -17.64
C PHE A 225 -4.12 2.26 -18.08
N GLN A 226 -4.42 2.55 -19.35
CA GLN A 226 -5.78 2.44 -19.90
C GLN A 226 -6.21 0.98 -20.05
N VAL A 227 -5.28 0.10 -20.42
CA VAL A 227 -5.54 -1.34 -20.59
C VAL A 227 -4.51 -2.14 -19.81
N ARG A 228 -4.99 -3.11 -19.04
CA ARG A 228 -4.18 -4.05 -18.27
C ARG A 228 -4.58 -5.47 -18.65
N ILE A 229 -3.59 -6.32 -18.91
CA ILE A 229 -3.76 -7.77 -19.15
C ILE A 229 -3.06 -8.53 -18.03
#